data_AF-A0A8D8VYJ2-F1
#
_entry.id   AF-A0A8D8VYJ2-F1
#
_cell.length_a   1.000
_cell.length_b   1.000
_cell.length_c   1.000
_cell.angle_alpha   90.00
_cell.angle_beta   90.00
_cell.angle_gamma   90.00
#
_symmetry.space_group_name_H-M   'P 1'
#
loop_
_entity.id
_entity.type
_entity.pdbx_description
1 polymer ?
#
loop_
_entity_poly.entity_id
_entity_poly.type
_entity_poly.pdbx_seq_one_letter_code
_entity_poly.pdbx_strand_id
1 'polypeptide(L)'
;LLDVTFKVIAQVDNKYILVLLNKTLLVAFDQHAVDERIRVEKLLTHYRNADLSFIPHPISPVTLNLSRQDLDTLRNRRDCVEYYGLRFELNQRCVKVTHLPKCLFVKLQKETNSADRLKATRISIADLIKEVVFVQTEVRGGIPASLIHVINMEACRGAIMFGKSLSLDTCYTLIKSLTRCKAPFQCAHGRPSVAPLADVKKITELITSRTA
;
A
#
# COMPACT_ATOMS: atom_id res chain seq x y z
N LEU A 1 -9.76 -12.20 -12.98
CA LEU A 1 -10.83 -12.45 -11.99
C LEU A 1 -12.25 -12.20 -12.52
N LEU A 2 -12.42 -11.76 -13.78
CA LEU A 2 -13.71 -11.26 -14.29
C LEU A 2 -14.85 -12.31 -14.37
N ASP A 3 -14.55 -13.61 -14.28
CA ASP A 3 -15.56 -14.69 -14.34
C ASP A 3 -15.77 -15.47 -13.03
N VAL A 4 -15.24 -14.99 -11.90
CA VAL A 4 -15.42 -15.70 -10.62
C VAL A 4 -16.72 -15.25 -9.96
N THR A 5 -17.68 -16.18 -9.85
CA THR A 5 -18.88 -15.98 -9.03
C THR A 5 -18.57 -16.24 -7.57
N PHE A 6 -19.09 -15.41 -6.67
CA PHE A 6 -18.88 -15.59 -5.23
C PHE A 6 -20.17 -15.38 -4.45
N LYS A 7 -20.29 -16.09 -3.32
CA LYS A 7 -21.35 -15.90 -2.32
C LYS A 7 -20.70 -15.75 -0.94
N VAL A 8 -20.95 -14.63 -0.28
CA VAL A 8 -20.61 -14.48 1.15
C VAL A 8 -21.56 -15.35 1.97
N ILE A 9 -20.99 -16.22 2.80
CA ILE A 9 -21.75 -17.15 3.65
C ILE A 9 -21.97 -16.53 5.02
N ALA A 10 -20.87 -16.13 5.67
CA ALA A 10 -20.88 -15.67 7.05
C ALA A 10 -19.62 -14.87 7.36
N GLN A 11 -19.67 -14.13 8.46
CA GLN A 11 -18.47 -13.73 9.20
C GLN A 11 -18.19 -14.80 10.27
N VAL A 12 -16.95 -15.24 10.39
CA VAL A 12 -16.51 -16.26 11.35
C VAL A 12 -15.59 -15.61 12.38
N ASP A 13 -15.91 -15.82 13.66
CA ASP A 13 -15.12 -15.35 14.83
C ASP A 13 -14.82 -13.84 14.82
N ASN A 14 -15.67 -13.05 14.14
CA ASN A 14 -15.46 -11.61 13.89
C ASN A 14 -14.09 -11.26 13.25
N LYS A 15 -13.51 -12.21 12.51
CA LYS A 15 -12.15 -12.11 11.95
C LYS A 15 -12.07 -12.48 10.48
N TYR A 16 -12.86 -13.47 10.07
CA TYR A 16 -12.81 -14.01 8.72
C TYR A 16 -14.14 -13.83 8.01
N ILE A 17 -14.07 -13.56 6.71
CA ILE A 17 -15.22 -13.56 5.81
C ILE A 17 -15.19 -14.90 5.06
N LEU A 18 -16.20 -15.72 5.29
CA LEU A 18 -16.33 -17.02 4.63
C LEU A 18 -17.07 -16.87 3.31
N VAL A 19 -16.46 -17.33 2.22
CA VAL A 19 -16.95 -17.13 0.86
C VAL A 19 -16.94 -18.46 0.09
N LEU A 20 -18.03 -18.73 -0.62
CA LEU A 20 -18.10 -19.82 -1.60
C LEU A 20 -17.80 -19.25 -2.99
N LEU A 21 -16.71 -19.69 -3.61
CA LEU A 21 -16.34 -19.35 -4.99
C LEU A 21 -16.82 -20.43 -5.95
N ASN A 22 -17.38 -20.01 -7.09
CA ASN A 22 -17.85 -20.89 -8.17
C ASN A 22 -18.69 -22.08 -7.68
N LYS A 23 -19.49 -21.85 -6.62
CA LYS A 23 -20.36 -22.83 -5.96
C LYS A 23 -19.65 -24.06 -5.38
N THR A 24 -18.32 -24.10 -5.34
CA THR A 24 -17.54 -25.31 -5.03
C THR A 24 -16.42 -25.07 -4.03
N LEU A 25 -15.65 -24.00 -4.18
CA LEU A 25 -14.48 -23.74 -3.34
C LEU A 25 -14.85 -22.86 -2.15
N LEU A 26 -14.72 -23.39 -0.94
CA LEU A 26 -14.88 -22.65 0.31
C LEU A 26 -13.56 -21.95 0.67
N VAL A 27 -13.63 -20.65 0.91
CA VAL A 27 -12.45 -19.80 1.13
C VAL A 27 -12.70 -18.88 2.32
N ALA A 28 -11.69 -18.75 3.20
CA ALA A 28 -11.67 -17.77 4.27
C ALA A 28 -10.83 -16.56 3.85
N PHE A 29 -11.38 -15.36 4.04
CA PHE A 29 -10.65 -14.11 3.85
C PHE A 29 -10.45 -13.42 5.19
N ASP A 30 -9.22 -13.02 5.52
CA ASP A 30 -8.95 -12.21 6.71
C ASP A 30 -9.51 -10.79 6.48
N GLN A 31 -10.51 -10.40 7.29
CA GLN A 31 -11.24 -9.15 7.07
C GLN A 31 -10.34 -7.91 7.20
N HIS A 32 -9.33 -7.97 8.08
CA HIS A 32 -8.40 -6.88 8.29
C HIS A 32 -7.43 -6.78 7.11
N ALA A 33 -6.82 -7.91 6.73
CA ALA A 33 -5.90 -7.97 5.59
C ALA A 33 -6.56 -7.55 4.27
N VAL A 34 -7.83 -7.93 4.07
CA VAL A 34 -8.63 -7.52 2.90
C VAL A 34 -8.84 -6.02 2.88
N ASP A 35 -9.30 -5.43 3.99
CA ASP A 35 -9.56 -3.99 4.04
C ASP A 35 -8.26 -3.18 3.95
N GLU A 36 -7.17 -3.64 4.58
CA GLU A 36 -5.84 -3.05 4.40
C GLU A 36 -5.44 -2.99 2.92
N ARG A 37 -5.60 -4.09 2.17
CA ARG A 37 -5.24 -4.13 0.75
C ARG A 37 -6.08 -3.16 -0.08
N ILE A 38 -7.40 -3.15 0.12
CA ILE A 38 -8.31 -2.22 -0.57
C ILE A 38 -7.87 -0.77 -0.30
N ARG A 39 -7.55 -0.45 0.96
CA ARG A 39 -7.12 0.88 1.36
C ARG A 39 -5.75 1.26 0.78
N VAL A 40 -4.77 0.36 0.77
CA VAL A 40 -3.46 0.61 0.13
C VAL A 40 -3.64 0.99 -1.33
N GLU A 41 -4.44 0.23 -2.10
CA GLU A 41 -4.62 0.52 -3.52
C GLU A 41 -5.38 1.83 -3.76
N LYS A 42 -6.35 2.15 -2.90
CA LYS A 42 -7.04 3.46 -2.92
C LYS A 42 -6.11 4.62 -2.56
N LEU A 43 -5.21 4.45 -1.60
CA LEU A 43 -4.22 5.47 -1.25
C LEU A 43 -3.19 5.66 -2.35
N LEU A 44 -2.79 4.58 -3.03
CA LEU A 44 -1.90 4.65 -4.19
C LEU A 44 -2.52 5.47 -5.32
N THR A 45 -3.81 5.31 -5.61
CA THR A 45 -4.49 6.16 -6.60
C THR A 45 -4.70 7.60 -6.09
N HIS A 46 -4.84 7.80 -4.77
CA HIS A 46 -4.96 9.14 -4.17
C HIS A 46 -3.66 9.95 -4.21
N TYR A 47 -2.51 9.29 -4.07
CA TYR A 47 -1.19 9.94 -3.98
C TYR A 47 -0.40 9.94 -5.29
N ARG A 48 -0.95 9.39 -6.37
CA ARG A 48 -0.29 9.31 -7.68
C ARG A 48 -1.13 9.97 -8.77
N ASN A 49 -0.45 10.54 -9.76
CA ASN A 49 -1.04 11.04 -10.99
C ASN A 49 -1.42 9.88 -11.92
N ALA A 50 -2.10 10.20 -13.03
CA ALA A 50 -2.49 9.22 -14.06
C ALA A 50 -1.29 8.50 -14.70
N ASP A 51 -0.15 9.19 -14.83
CA ASP A 51 1.13 8.63 -15.31
C ASP A 51 1.88 7.81 -14.24
N LEU A 52 1.23 7.60 -13.09
CA LEU A 52 1.76 6.90 -11.92
C LEU A 52 2.91 7.63 -11.20
N SER A 53 3.26 8.86 -11.55
CA SER A 53 4.17 9.67 -10.71
C SER A 53 3.51 10.03 -9.38
N PHE A 54 4.28 10.20 -8.31
CA PHE A 54 3.76 10.67 -7.03
C PHE A 54 3.46 12.17 -7.10
N ILE A 55 2.32 12.57 -6.52
CA ILE A 55 1.89 13.96 -6.50
C ILE A 55 2.87 14.77 -5.62
N PRO A 56 3.56 15.79 -6.17
CA PRO A 56 4.42 16.67 -5.39
C PRO A 56 3.59 17.67 -4.60
N HIS A 57 3.97 17.92 -3.34
CA HIS A 57 3.36 18.92 -2.47
C HIS A 57 4.41 19.96 -2.07
N PRO A 58 4.14 21.27 -2.19
CA PRO A 58 5.08 22.31 -1.81
C PRO A 58 5.35 22.31 -0.30
N ILE A 59 6.58 22.62 0.08
CA ILE A 59 7.02 22.78 1.46
C ILE A 59 7.85 24.06 1.63
N SER A 60 8.03 24.50 2.88
CA SER A 60 9.10 25.45 3.18
C SER A 60 10.44 24.82 2.78
N PRO A 61 11.28 25.49 1.97
CA PRO A 61 12.47 24.85 1.41
C PRO A 61 13.42 24.29 2.47
N VAL A 62 13.83 23.04 2.28
CA VAL A 62 14.76 22.34 3.18
C VAL A 62 16.08 22.10 2.46
N THR A 63 17.16 22.65 3.01
CA THR A 63 18.51 22.45 2.49
C THR A 63 19.18 21.27 3.19
N LEU A 64 19.80 20.39 2.39
CA LEU A 64 20.68 19.32 2.86
C LEU A 64 22.05 19.44 2.19
N ASN A 65 23.11 19.29 2.98
CA ASN A 65 24.47 19.17 2.46
C ASN A 65 24.69 17.72 2.03
N LEU A 66 25.18 17.53 0.83
CA LEU A 66 25.43 16.22 0.24
C LEU A 66 26.86 16.16 -0.33
N SER A 67 27.39 14.96 -0.54
CA SER A 67 28.68 14.83 -1.22
C SER A 67 28.57 15.26 -2.69
N ARG A 68 29.70 15.59 -3.33
CA ARG A 68 29.70 15.91 -4.78
C ARG A 68 29.14 14.75 -5.61
N GLN A 69 29.50 13.52 -5.24
CA GLN A 69 29.01 12.32 -5.90
C GLN A 69 27.48 12.19 -5.80
N ASP A 70 26.89 12.47 -4.63
CA ASP A 70 25.43 12.40 -4.45
C ASP A 70 24.73 13.50 -5.25
N LEU A 71 25.30 14.72 -5.29
CA LEU A 71 24.76 15.85 -6.06
C LEU A 71 24.79 15.55 -7.57
N ASP A 72 25.88 14.97 -8.07
CA ASP A 72 26.00 14.57 -9.47
C ASP A 72 25.03 13.43 -9.80
N THR A 73 24.86 12.46 -8.89
CA THR A 73 23.90 11.37 -9.09
C THR A 73 22.46 11.88 -9.07
N LEU A 74 22.12 12.81 -8.17
CA LEU A 74 20.82 13.50 -8.15
C LEU A 74 20.57 14.29 -9.43
N ARG A 75 21.61 14.96 -9.97
CA ARG A 75 21.51 15.68 -11.24
C ARG A 75 21.21 14.73 -12.40
N ASN A 76 21.94 13.62 -12.48
CA ASN A 76 21.79 12.62 -13.54
C ASN A 76 20.47 11.83 -13.44
N ARG A 77 19.92 11.70 -12.23
CA ARG A 77 18.67 10.95 -11.96
C ARG A 77 17.48 11.88 -11.62
N ARG A 78 17.51 13.15 -12.04
CA ARG A 78 16.47 14.15 -11.73
C ARG A 78 15.06 13.63 -12.04
N ASP A 79 14.81 13.15 -13.25
CA ASP A 79 13.49 12.66 -13.67
C ASP A 79 12.98 11.52 -12.79
N CYS A 80 13.88 10.65 -12.33
CA CYS A 80 13.54 9.55 -11.44
C CYS A 80 13.13 10.06 -10.05
N VAL A 81 13.84 11.05 -9.52
CA VAL A 81 13.54 11.67 -8.22
C VAL A 81 12.23 12.47 -8.29
N GLU A 82 12.03 13.22 -9.38
CA GLU A 82 10.80 13.98 -9.63
C GLU A 82 9.58 13.09 -9.87
N TYR A 83 9.75 11.91 -10.48
CA TYR A 83 8.70 10.89 -10.59
C TYR A 83 8.16 10.44 -9.22
N TYR A 84 8.99 10.47 -8.18
CA TYR A 84 8.56 10.18 -6.80
C TYR A 84 8.13 11.44 -6.02
N GLY A 85 7.85 12.55 -6.70
CA GLY A 85 7.22 13.74 -6.11
C GLY A 85 8.19 14.68 -5.38
N LEU A 86 9.50 14.43 -5.45
CA LEU A 86 10.53 15.34 -4.92
C LEU A 86 10.88 16.39 -5.99
N ARG A 87 10.81 17.68 -5.64
CA ARG A 87 11.35 18.77 -6.48
C ARG A 87 12.42 19.52 -5.74
N PHE A 88 13.50 19.85 -6.45
CA PHE A 88 14.70 20.40 -5.82
C PHE A 88 15.54 21.26 -6.75
N GLU A 89 16.25 22.20 -6.13
CA GLU A 89 17.30 23.04 -6.70
C GLU A 89 18.66 22.51 -6.24
N LEU A 90 19.64 22.42 -7.14
CA LEU A 90 20.99 21.95 -6.83
C LEU A 90 21.98 23.11 -6.89
N ASN A 91 22.84 23.19 -5.88
CA ASN A 91 24.04 24.02 -5.88
C ASN A 91 25.29 23.13 -5.75
N GLN A 92 26.49 23.72 -5.81
CA GLN A 92 27.76 22.96 -5.76
C GLN A 92 28.00 22.17 -4.45
N ARG A 93 27.25 22.47 -3.38
CA ARG A 93 27.46 21.88 -2.04
C ARG A 93 26.20 21.33 -1.38
N CYS A 94 25.03 21.64 -1.93
CA CYS A 94 23.77 21.31 -1.28
C CYS A 94 22.64 21.10 -2.28
N VAL A 95 21.63 20.37 -1.82
CA VAL A 95 20.32 20.27 -2.44
C VAL A 95 19.32 21.06 -1.60
N LYS A 96 18.51 21.89 -2.25
CA LYS A 96 17.41 22.61 -1.65
C LYS A 96 16.10 22.01 -2.17
N VAL A 97 15.42 21.27 -1.31
CA VAL A 97 14.17 20.58 -1.64
C VAL A 97 13.00 21.53 -1.40
N THR A 98 12.17 21.71 -2.42
CA THR A 98 11.01 22.61 -2.41
C THR A 98 9.69 21.86 -2.39
N HIS A 99 9.66 20.60 -2.81
CA HIS A 99 8.47 19.75 -2.77
C HIS A 99 8.80 18.35 -2.28
N LEU A 100 7.84 17.74 -1.58
CA LEU A 100 7.86 16.34 -1.15
C LEU A 100 6.69 15.58 -1.79
N PRO A 101 6.77 14.25 -1.98
CA PRO A 101 5.58 13.47 -2.26
C PRO A 101 4.51 13.69 -1.18
N LYS A 102 3.28 13.91 -1.63
CA LYS A 102 2.14 14.32 -0.79
C LYS A 102 1.92 13.39 0.41
N CYS A 103 2.12 12.08 0.26
CA CYS A 103 1.99 11.12 1.36
C CYS A 103 3.00 11.37 2.50
N LEU A 104 4.26 11.71 2.18
CA LEU A 104 5.26 12.08 3.19
C LEU A 104 4.87 13.39 3.89
N PHE A 105 4.41 14.38 3.13
CA PHE A 105 3.94 15.63 3.70
C PHE A 105 2.80 15.40 4.71
N VAL A 106 1.78 14.61 4.35
CA VAL A 106 0.65 14.29 5.25
C VAL A 106 1.12 13.57 6.52
N LYS A 107 2.08 12.64 6.41
CA LYS A 107 2.69 12.00 7.60
C LYS A 107 3.35 13.03 8.51
N LEU A 108 4.18 13.90 7.96
CA LEU A 108 5.00 14.86 8.71
C LEU A 108 4.16 15.95 9.40
N GLN A 109 2.95 16.24 8.91
CA GLN A 109 2.04 17.19 9.56
C GLN A 109 1.46 16.70 10.89
N LYS A 110 1.58 15.39 11.18
CA LYS A 110 1.15 14.83 12.47
C LYS A 110 2.10 15.18 13.62
N GLU A 111 3.31 15.66 13.32
CA GLU A 111 4.26 16.13 14.32
C GLU A 111 3.85 17.51 14.83
N THR A 112 3.62 17.63 16.15
CA THR A 112 3.16 18.87 16.77
C THR A 112 4.30 19.89 16.92
N ASN A 113 5.48 19.41 17.31
CA ASN A 113 6.66 20.24 17.49
C ASN A 113 7.31 20.62 16.14
N SER A 114 7.61 21.91 15.94
CA SER A 114 8.20 22.43 14.70
C SER A 114 9.64 21.96 14.46
N ALA A 115 10.46 21.86 15.51
CA ALA A 115 11.84 21.38 15.41
C ALA A 115 11.89 19.88 15.08
N ASP A 116 11.05 19.07 15.73
CA ASP A 116 10.95 17.63 15.46
C ASP A 116 10.43 17.37 14.05
N ARG A 117 9.41 18.12 13.61
CA ARG A 117 8.91 18.07 12.23
C ARG A 117 10.00 18.38 11.22
N LEU A 118 10.79 19.43 11.43
CA LEU A 118 11.87 19.79 10.52
C LEU A 118 12.97 18.72 10.48
N LYS A 119 13.32 18.15 11.63
CA LYS A 119 14.27 17.03 11.74
C LYS A 119 13.75 15.79 10.99
N ALA A 120 12.50 15.39 11.25
CA ALA A 120 11.85 14.27 10.57
C ALA A 120 11.72 14.50 9.06
N THR A 121 11.48 15.75 8.64
CA THR A 121 11.44 16.14 7.23
C THR A 121 12.79 15.94 6.57
N ARG A 122 13.89 16.41 7.19
CA ARG A 122 15.25 16.21 6.67
C ARG A 122 15.60 14.73 6.55
N ILE A 123 15.29 13.94 7.57
CA ILE A 123 15.53 12.48 7.56
C ILE A 123 14.74 11.83 6.42
N SER A 124 13.43 12.12 6.31
CA SER A 124 12.58 11.54 5.26
C SER A 124 13.04 11.91 3.84
N ILE A 125 13.55 13.13 3.65
CA ILE A 125 14.14 13.56 2.37
C ILE A 125 15.41 12.74 2.08
N ALA A 126 16.32 12.65 3.05
CA ALA A 126 17.59 11.94 2.89
C ALA A 126 17.36 10.45 2.58
N ASP A 127 16.44 9.81 3.30
CA ASP A 127 16.08 8.40 3.08
C ASP A 127 15.48 8.19 1.69
N LEU A 128 14.53 9.04 1.27
CA LEU A 128 13.92 8.92 -0.05
C LEU A 128 14.92 9.15 -1.18
N ILE A 129 15.79 10.17 -1.05
CA ILE A 129 16.89 10.39 -2.00
C ILE A 129 17.76 9.13 -2.06
N LYS A 130 18.11 8.56 -0.91
CA LYS A 130 18.98 7.39 -0.86
C LYS A 130 18.34 6.17 -1.54
N GLU A 131 17.07 5.92 -1.27
CA GLU A 131 16.30 4.83 -1.87
C GLU A 131 16.18 5.01 -3.38
N VAL A 132 15.80 6.20 -3.86
CA VAL A 132 15.59 6.42 -5.30
C VAL A 132 16.91 6.40 -6.06
N VAL A 133 17.98 6.93 -5.48
CA VAL A 133 19.26 7.16 -6.16
C VAL A 133 20.22 5.97 -6.07
N PHE A 134 20.28 5.26 -4.94
CA PHE A 134 21.25 4.17 -4.73
C PHE A 134 20.65 2.78 -4.82
N VAL A 135 19.41 2.60 -4.36
CA VAL A 135 18.71 1.34 -4.57
C VAL A 135 18.21 1.42 -6.00
N GLN A 136 18.88 0.72 -6.91
CA GLN A 136 18.36 0.52 -8.25
C GLN A 136 16.98 -0.12 -8.10
N THR A 137 15.92 0.68 -8.09
CA THR A 137 14.59 0.18 -8.41
C THR A 137 14.72 -0.23 -9.88
N GLU A 138 15.18 -1.46 -10.11
CA GLU A 138 15.60 -1.99 -11.41
C GLU A 138 14.49 -1.92 -12.49
N VAL A 139 13.29 -1.52 -12.08
CA VAL A 139 12.14 -1.31 -12.93
C VAL A 139 11.51 0.04 -12.59
N ARG A 140 11.38 0.93 -13.59
CA ARG A 140 10.43 2.06 -13.54
C ARG A 140 9.07 1.50 -13.09
N GLY A 141 8.62 1.85 -11.89
CA GLY A 141 7.35 1.37 -11.34
C GLY A 141 7.42 0.79 -9.93
N GLY A 142 8.62 0.39 -9.45
CA GLY A 142 8.83 0.04 -8.05
C GLY A 142 8.60 1.25 -7.13
N ILE A 143 7.94 1.06 -5.99
CA ILE A 143 7.69 2.14 -5.03
C ILE A 143 8.78 2.08 -3.94
N PRO A 144 9.49 3.18 -3.66
CA PRO A 144 10.48 3.26 -2.58
C PRO A 144 9.91 2.79 -1.24
N ALA A 145 10.73 2.12 -0.45
CA ALA A 145 10.34 1.51 0.82
C ALA A 145 9.75 2.54 1.79
N SER A 146 10.35 3.73 1.86
CA SER A 146 9.85 4.87 2.64
C SER A 146 8.42 5.27 2.26
N LEU A 147 8.11 5.35 0.96
CA LEU A 147 6.79 5.75 0.47
C LEU A 147 5.73 4.67 0.71
N ILE A 148 6.06 3.41 0.37
CA ILE A 148 5.11 2.30 0.59
C ILE A 148 4.86 2.10 2.08
N HIS A 149 5.87 2.29 2.93
CA HIS A 149 5.72 2.22 4.38
C HIS A 149 4.72 3.27 4.89
N VAL A 150 4.83 4.53 4.45
CA VAL A 150 3.85 5.57 4.84
C VAL A 150 2.44 5.22 4.42
N ILE A 151 2.26 4.73 3.19
CA ILE A 151 0.96 4.32 2.66
C ILE A 151 0.39 3.14 3.45
N ASN A 152 1.22 2.12 3.75
CA ASN A 152 0.81 0.96 4.52
C ASN A 152 0.39 1.34 5.95
N MET A 153 1.15 2.23 6.61
CA MET A 153 0.82 2.73 7.94
C MET A 153 -0.50 3.49 7.95
N GLU A 154 -0.78 4.29 6.91
CA GLU A 154 -2.05 5.01 6.77
C GLU A 154 -3.22 4.07 6.46
N ALA A 155 -2.99 3.04 5.62
CA ALA A 155 -3.99 2.02 5.32
C ALA A 155 -4.37 1.24 6.59
N CYS A 156 -3.38 0.73 7.32
CA CYS A 156 -3.54 -0.07 8.53
C CYS A 156 -4.34 0.68 9.61
N ARG A 157 -4.02 1.96 9.87
CA ARG A 157 -4.68 2.75 10.91
C ARG A 157 -6.17 3.00 10.71
N GLY A 158 -6.67 2.94 9.49
CA GLY A 158 -8.10 3.06 9.24
C GLY A 158 -8.76 1.78 8.76
N ALA A 159 -8.02 0.67 8.70
CA ALA A 159 -8.59 -0.61 8.34
C ALA A 159 -9.54 -1.11 9.44
N ILE A 160 -10.49 -1.95 9.06
CA ILE A 160 -11.35 -2.68 9.99
C ILE A 160 -10.48 -3.41 11.00
N MET A 161 -10.78 -3.20 12.29
CA MET A 161 -10.08 -3.88 13.37
C MET A 161 -10.43 -5.37 13.41
N PHE A 162 -9.45 -6.15 13.87
CA PHE A 162 -9.65 -7.57 14.19
C PHE A 162 -10.69 -7.70 15.31
N GLY A 163 -11.62 -8.65 15.20
CA GLY A 163 -12.69 -8.85 16.19
C GLY A 163 -13.90 -7.91 16.01
N LYS A 164 -13.89 -7.01 15.02
CA LYS A 164 -15.07 -6.18 14.71
C LYS A 164 -16.15 -7.01 14.04
N SER A 165 -17.36 -6.99 14.58
CA SER A 165 -18.54 -7.58 13.93
C SER A 165 -18.96 -6.77 12.70
N LEU A 166 -19.28 -7.46 11.61
CA LEU A 166 -19.64 -6.90 10.31
C LEU A 166 -20.97 -7.48 9.84
N SER A 167 -21.80 -6.65 9.21
CA SER A 167 -22.98 -7.13 8.49
C SER A 167 -22.56 -7.92 7.24
N LEU A 168 -23.41 -8.84 6.78
CA LEU A 168 -23.15 -9.59 5.54
C LEU A 168 -23.02 -8.67 4.31
N ASP A 169 -23.73 -7.55 4.30
CA ASP A 169 -23.61 -6.52 3.26
C ASP A 169 -22.22 -5.85 3.27
N THR A 170 -21.69 -5.56 4.46
CA THR A 170 -20.33 -5.04 4.61
C THR A 170 -19.30 -6.06 4.13
N CYS A 171 -19.46 -7.33 4.52
CA CYS A 171 -18.62 -8.42 4.05
C CYS A 171 -18.66 -8.56 2.52
N TYR A 172 -19.85 -8.51 1.92
CA TYR A 172 -20.02 -8.53 0.47
C TYR A 172 -19.30 -7.37 -0.21
N THR A 173 -19.45 -6.16 0.33
CA THR A 173 -18.79 -4.95 -0.20
C THR A 173 -17.26 -5.06 -0.13
N LEU A 174 -16.70 -5.62 0.95
CA LEU A 174 -15.26 -5.87 1.07
C LEU A 174 -14.78 -6.83 -0.01
N ILE A 175 -15.42 -8.00 -0.16
CA ILE A 175 -15.02 -8.98 -1.17
C ILE A 175 -15.17 -8.40 -2.59
N LYS A 176 -16.26 -7.67 -2.86
CA LYS A 176 -16.47 -6.99 -4.15
C LYS A 176 -15.45 -5.89 -4.44
N SER A 177 -14.96 -5.20 -3.41
CA SER A 177 -13.91 -4.20 -3.56
C SER A 177 -12.55 -4.85 -3.78
N LEU A 178 -12.30 -5.98 -3.10
CA LEU A 178 -11.08 -6.76 -3.25
C LEU A 178 -10.91 -7.29 -4.67
N THR A 179 -11.98 -7.70 -5.37
CA THR A 179 -11.88 -8.17 -6.76
C THR A 179 -11.39 -7.12 -7.75
N ARG A 180 -11.45 -5.83 -7.38
CA ARG A 180 -10.95 -4.69 -8.17
C ARG A 180 -9.49 -4.35 -7.87
N CYS A 181 -8.93 -4.95 -6.83
CA CYS A 181 -7.53 -4.75 -6.44
C CYS A 181 -6.60 -5.52 -7.40
N LYS A 182 -5.44 -4.94 -7.70
CA LYS A 182 -4.37 -5.55 -8.49
C LYS A 182 -3.68 -6.69 -7.74
N ALA A 183 -3.58 -6.59 -6.42
CA ALA A 183 -2.92 -7.60 -5.58
C ALA A 183 -3.87 -8.16 -4.48
N PRO A 184 -4.97 -8.83 -4.85
CA PRO A 184 -6.06 -9.17 -3.93
C PRO A 184 -5.70 -10.26 -2.90
N PHE A 185 -4.61 -11.00 -3.10
CA PHE A 185 -4.24 -12.15 -2.27
C PHE A 185 -3.18 -11.86 -1.21
N GLN A 186 -2.76 -10.59 -1.07
CA GLN A 186 -1.77 -10.17 -0.09
C GLN A 186 -2.23 -8.89 0.64
N CYS A 187 -1.95 -8.77 1.94
CA CYS A 187 -2.20 -7.54 2.70
C CYS A 187 -1.16 -6.46 2.37
N ALA A 188 -1.28 -5.28 2.97
CA ALA A 188 -0.33 -4.16 2.85
C ALA A 188 1.13 -4.58 3.10
N HIS A 189 1.33 -5.56 3.97
CA HIS A 189 2.63 -6.05 4.46
C HIS A 189 3.10 -7.36 3.80
N GLY A 190 2.39 -7.84 2.76
CA GLY A 190 2.76 -9.05 2.02
C GLY A 190 2.31 -10.38 2.63
N ARG A 191 1.54 -10.36 3.73
CA ARG A 191 0.93 -11.60 4.28
C ARG A 191 -0.25 -12.04 3.42
N PRO A 192 -0.53 -13.34 3.27
CA PRO A 192 -1.73 -13.81 2.58
C PRO A 192 -3.00 -13.23 3.20
N SER A 193 -3.91 -12.71 2.38
CA SER A 193 -5.24 -12.22 2.81
C SER A 193 -6.32 -13.30 2.74
N VAL A 194 -5.98 -14.48 2.21
CA VAL A 194 -6.93 -15.52 1.82
C VAL A 194 -6.37 -16.91 2.11
N ALA A 195 -7.24 -17.82 2.54
CA ALA A 195 -6.93 -19.23 2.74
C ALA A 195 -8.03 -20.11 2.10
N PRO A 196 -7.72 -20.94 1.09
CA PRO A 196 -8.65 -21.96 0.61
C PRO A 196 -8.82 -23.02 1.71
N LEU A 197 -10.07 -23.36 2.02
CA LEU A 197 -10.39 -24.31 3.09
C LEU A 197 -10.73 -25.70 2.53
N ALA A 198 -11.64 -25.74 1.56
CA ALA A 198 -12.19 -27.01 1.07
C ALA A 198 -12.84 -26.90 -0.31
N ASP A 199 -12.79 -27.98 -1.07
CA ASP A 199 -13.68 -28.21 -2.21
C ASP A 199 -14.93 -28.95 -1.73
N VAL A 200 -16.04 -28.23 -1.62
CA VAL A 200 -17.29 -28.75 -1.06
C VAL A 200 -17.85 -29.85 -1.95
N LYS A 201 -17.67 -29.77 -3.28
CA LYS A 201 -18.17 -30.80 -4.21
C LYS A 201 -17.45 -32.12 -3.99
N LYS A 202 -16.12 -32.09 -3.88
CA LYS A 202 -15.32 -33.29 -3.59
C LYS A 202 -15.66 -33.90 -2.24
N ILE A 203 -15.88 -33.07 -1.22
CA ILE A 203 -16.30 -33.54 0.11
C ILE A 203 -17.65 -34.25 0.02
N THR A 204 -18.63 -33.66 -0.67
CA THR A 204 -19.95 -34.28 -0.85
C THR A 204 -19.84 -35.62 -1.58
N GLU A 205 -19.08 -35.70 -2.68
CA GLU A 205 -18.85 -36.96 -3.41
C GLU A 205 -18.21 -38.04 -2.51
N LEU A 206 -17.21 -37.67 -1.71
CA LEU A 206 -16.56 -38.58 -0.76
C LEU A 206 -17.53 -39.09 0.31
N ILE A 207 -18.37 -38.23 0.88
CA ILE A 207 -19.36 -38.63 1.88
C ILE A 207 -20.37 -39.59 1.25
N THR A 208 -20.93 -39.24 0.09
CA THR A 208 -21.93 -40.07 -0.59
C THR A 208 -21.39 -41.44 -0.98
N SER A 209 -20.14 -41.52 -1.45
CA SER A 209 -19.48 -42.79 -1.82
C SER A 209 -19.20 -43.73 -0.64
N ARG A 210 -19.15 -43.20 0.60
CA ARG A 210 -18.93 -43.99 1.82
C ARG A 210 -20.23 -44.43 2.49
N THR A 211 -21.34 -43.80 2.13
CA THR A 211 -22.69 -44.10 2.65
C THR A 211 -23.53 -44.96 1.71
N ALA A 212 -23.03 -45.23 0.49
CA ALA A 212 -23.60 -46.16 -0.48
C ALA A 212 -22.92 -47.52 -0.37
#